data_AF-A0A353TWB0-F1
#
_entry.id   AF-A0A353TWB0-F1
#
_cell.length_a   1.000
_cell.length_b   1.000
_cell.length_c   1.000
_cell.angle_alpha   90.00
_cell.angle_beta   90.00
_cell.angle_gamma   90.00
#
_symmetry.space_group_name_H-M   'P 1'
#
loop_
_entity.id
_entity.type
_entity.pdbx_description
1 polymer ?
#
loop_
_entity_poly.entity_id
_entity_poly.type
_entity_poly.pdbx_seq_one_letter_code
_entity_poly.pdbx_strand_id
1 'polypeptide(L)'
;MVGSINMMVIPLLFTRMMKVTVLVLETTTATYTNLDPGTYTFWVKASNNDGIWNDEAISLTIEVRPPWWATVWFRLLVIAVIAAAVFRFISYKTKQLKKNQRMLELKVKEATDKVNAQNSKLREAQGKLTSIMDDVKNQLGKASEELLDAANQQASTAEELSASMEEITGEMAENAGNMHRMLDTVKHVEAESEESVRIVSNTLKSINNISESIGAKRSIEA
;
A
#
# COMPACT_ATOMS: atom_id res chain seq x y z
N MET A 1 -26.84 -52.82 -93.73
CA MET A 1 -27.79 -51.69 -93.72
C MET A 1 -28.66 -51.84 -92.48
N VAL A 2 -28.31 -51.15 -91.40
CA VAL A 2 -29.09 -51.13 -90.15
C VAL A 2 -30.00 -49.91 -90.26
N GLY A 3 -31.31 -50.13 -90.38
CA GLY A 3 -32.29 -49.06 -90.56
C GLY A 3 -32.54 -48.31 -89.26
N SER A 4 -32.52 -46.98 -89.34
CA SER A 4 -32.80 -46.08 -88.22
C SER A 4 -34.27 -46.19 -87.81
N ILE A 5 -34.53 -46.61 -86.56
CA ILE A 5 -35.86 -46.61 -85.95
C ILE A 5 -36.04 -45.26 -85.26
N ASN A 6 -36.98 -44.44 -85.75
CA ASN A 6 -37.33 -43.15 -85.13
C ASN A 6 -38.28 -43.39 -83.95
N MET A 7 -37.81 -43.10 -82.73
CA MET A 7 -38.58 -43.27 -81.49
C MET A 7 -38.89 -41.89 -80.89
N MET A 8 -40.15 -41.61 -80.63
CA MET A 8 -40.66 -40.33 -80.09
C MET A 8 -40.93 -40.47 -78.61
N VAL A 9 -40.06 -39.91 -77.80
CA VAL A 9 -40.24 -39.86 -76.35
C VAL A 9 -40.89 -38.52 -75.98
N ILE A 10 -41.99 -38.58 -75.24
CA ILE A 10 -42.71 -37.41 -74.72
C ILE A 10 -42.11 -37.05 -73.35
N PRO A 11 -41.43 -35.90 -73.22
CA PRO A 11 -40.81 -35.48 -71.98
C PRO A 11 -41.87 -35.03 -70.97
N LEU A 12 -41.66 -35.48 -69.74
CA LEU A 12 -42.41 -35.09 -68.55
C LEU A 12 -42.03 -33.72 -68.06
N LEU A 13 -42.90 -32.72 -68.25
CA LEU A 13 -42.75 -31.45 -67.57
C LEU A 13 -44.07 -30.97 -66.95
N PHE A 14 -44.03 -30.96 -65.62
CA PHE A 14 -44.44 -29.91 -64.71
C PHE A 14 -45.74 -29.17 -65.04
N THR A 15 -46.77 -29.47 -64.24
CA THR A 15 -48.08 -28.83 -64.23
C THR A 15 -48.00 -27.33 -63.89
N ARG A 16 -47.77 -26.47 -64.89
CA ARG A 16 -48.40 -25.14 -65.02
C ARG A 16 -48.09 -24.58 -66.42
N MET A 17 -49.10 -24.54 -67.28
CA MET A 17 -49.05 -24.24 -68.72
C MET A 17 -48.53 -25.37 -69.62
N MET A 18 -49.49 -26.02 -70.28
CA MET A 18 -49.33 -27.11 -71.22
C MET A 18 -48.55 -26.65 -72.48
N LYS A 19 -47.23 -26.77 -72.47
CA LYS A 19 -46.40 -26.83 -73.68
C LYS A 19 -45.90 -28.26 -73.84
N VAL A 20 -46.63 -29.05 -74.63
CA VAL A 20 -46.18 -30.39 -75.05
C VAL A 20 -45.04 -30.17 -76.05
N THR A 21 -43.80 -30.35 -75.62
CA THR A 21 -42.65 -30.27 -76.50
C THR A 21 -42.33 -31.68 -76.99
N VAL A 22 -42.48 -31.91 -78.30
CA VAL A 22 -42.15 -33.18 -78.94
C VAL A 22 -40.67 -33.18 -79.30
N LEU A 23 -39.92 -34.16 -78.81
CA LEU A 23 -38.52 -34.37 -79.20
C LEU A 23 -38.42 -35.67 -80.01
N VAL A 24 -37.91 -35.55 -81.23
CA VAL A 24 -37.57 -36.71 -82.08
C VAL A 24 -36.13 -37.08 -81.76
N LEU A 25 -35.91 -38.31 -81.30
CA LEU A 25 -34.58 -38.81 -80.96
C LEU A 25 -34.12 -39.79 -82.03
N GLU A 26 -32.89 -39.61 -82.51
CA GLU A 26 -32.22 -40.58 -83.39
C GLU A 26 -31.71 -41.81 -82.61
N THR A 27 -31.74 -41.74 -81.27
CA THR A 27 -31.26 -42.78 -80.36
C THR A 27 -32.37 -43.29 -79.46
N THR A 28 -32.31 -44.56 -79.08
CA THR A 28 -33.28 -45.21 -78.18
C THR A 28 -33.14 -44.84 -76.70
N THR A 29 -32.26 -43.89 -76.35
CA THR A 29 -31.96 -43.48 -74.97
C THR A 29 -32.26 -42.00 -74.77
N ALA A 30 -32.92 -41.66 -73.66
CA ALA A 30 -33.13 -40.29 -73.19
C ALA A 30 -32.71 -40.18 -71.73
N THR A 31 -31.87 -39.19 -71.40
CA THR A 31 -31.37 -38.97 -70.03
C THR A 31 -31.97 -37.69 -69.45
N TYR A 32 -32.68 -37.82 -68.33
CA TYR A 32 -33.20 -36.70 -67.55
C TYR A 32 -32.45 -36.61 -66.24
N THR A 33 -31.82 -35.45 -65.98
CA THR A 33 -31.10 -35.17 -64.73
C THR A 33 -31.84 -34.11 -63.92
N ASN A 34 -31.69 -34.13 -62.59
CA ASN A 34 -32.24 -33.13 -61.68
C ASN A 34 -33.78 -33.04 -61.68
N LEU A 35 -34.45 -34.19 -61.57
CA LEU A 35 -35.89 -34.24 -61.32
C LEU A 35 -36.17 -33.89 -59.85
N ASP A 36 -37.00 -32.88 -59.64
CA ASP A 36 -37.48 -32.51 -58.31
C ASP A 36 -38.31 -33.66 -57.69
N PRO A 37 -38.53 -33.69 -56.36
CA PRO A 37 -39.40 -34.68 -55.75
C PRO A 37 -40.84 -34.57 -56.27
N GLY A 38 -41.38 -35.68 -56.80
CA GLY A 38 -42.70 -35.70 -57.41
C GLY A 38 -42.98 -36.99 -58.18
N THR A 39 -44.22 -37.10 -58.67
CA THR A 39 -44.65 -38.21 -59.54
C THR A 39 -44.63 -37.76 -60.98
N TYR A 40 -43.96 -38.53 -61.82
CA TYR A 40 -43.74 -38.23 -63.23
C TYR A 40 -44.24 -39.40 -64.10
N THR A 41 -45.10 -39.14 -65.10
CA THR A 41 -45.54 -40.13 -66.12
C THR A 41 -44.88 -39.92 -67.49
N PHE A 42 -43.94 -40.79 -67.83
CA PHE A 42 -43.17 -40.74 -69.08
C PHE A 42 -43.99 -41.38 -70.18
N TRP A 43 -44.16 -40.69 -71.32
CA TRP A 43 -44.89 -41.26 -72.45
C TRP A 43 -43.93 -41.48 -73.62
N VAL A 44 -44.12 -42.54 -74.38
CA VAL A 44 -43.33 -42.82 -75.58
C VAL A 44 -44.25 -43.32 -76.69
N LYS A 45 -44.03 -42.78 -77.89
CA LYS A 45 -44.62 -43.20 -79.16
C LYS A 45 -43.47 -43.57 -80.11
N ALA A 46 -43.70 -44.42 -81.09
CA ALA A 46 -42.72 -44.72 -82.12
C ALA A 46 -43.37 -44.58 -83.49
N SER A 47 -42.59 -44.19 -84.50
CA SER A 47 -43.01 -44.25 -85.90
C SER A 47 -42.19 -45.29 -86.65
N ASN A 48 -42.83 -45.94 -87.62
CA ASN A 48 -42.14 -46.83 -88.54
C ASN A 48 -41.44 -46.02 -89.65
N ASN A 49 -40.56 -46.65 -90.44
CA ASN A 49 -39.79 -46.03 -91.53
C ASN A 49 -40.66 -45.35 -92.61
N ASP A 50 -41.93 -45.72 -92.70
CA ASP A 50 -42.92 -45.13 -93.61
C ASP A 50 -43.63 -43.88 -93.02
N GLY A 51 -43.18 -43.39 -91.86
CA GLY A 51 -43.74 -42.20 -91.21
C GLY A 51 -45.08 -42.42 -90.51
N ILE A 52 -45.57 -43.66 -90.45
CA ILE A 52 -46.79 -44.04 -89.74
C ILE A 52 -46.48 -44.11 -88.24
N TRP A 53 -47.13 -43.24 -87.47
CA TRP A 53 -47.05 -43.21 -86.00
C TRP A 53 -48.00 -44.23 -85.40
N ASN A 54 -47.57 -44.93 -84.34
CA ASN A 54 -48.49 -45.73 -83.54
C ASN A 54 -49.39 -44.81 -82.68
N ASP A 55 -50.70 -45.04 -82.71
CA ASP A 55 -51.67 -44.27 -81.93
C ASP A 55 -51.62 -44.59 -80.44
N GLU A 56 -51.23 -45.82 -80.08
CA GLU A 56 -51.06 -46.27 -78.69
C GLU A 56 -49.69 -45.85 -78.13
N ALA A 57 -49.70 -44.84 -77.25
CA ALA A 57 -48.51 -44.47 -76.47
C ALA A 57 -48.32 -45.42 -75.28
N ILE A 58 -47.07 -45.81 -75.02
CA ILE A 58 -46.70 -46.51 -73.78
C ILE A 58 -46.38 -45.46 -72.72
N SER A 59 -46.83 -45.68 -71.48
CA SER A 59 -46.53 -44.82 -70.35
C SER A 59 -45.78 -45.55 -69.22
N LEU A 60 -44.87 -44.84 -68.54
CA LEU A 60 -44.12 -45.30 -67.38
C LEU A 60 -44.19 -44.27 -66.26
N THR A 61 -44.71 -44.65 -65.10
CA THR A 61 -44.76 -43.78 -63.92
C THR A 61 -43.49 -43.94 -63.08
N ILE A 62 -42.82 -42.82 -62.81
CA ILE A 62 -41.60 -42.70 -62.02
C ILE A 62 -41.93 -41.83 -60.79
N GLU A 63 -41.73 -42.38 -59.59
CA GLU A 63 -41.89 -41.66 -58.32
C GLU A 63 -40.51 -41.26 -57.79
N VAL A 64 -40.24 -39.95 -57.72
CA VAL A 64 -39.02 -39.40 -57.13
C VAL A 64 -39.31 -38.99 -55.69
N ARG A 65 -38.80 -39.76 -54.72
CA ARG A 65 -39.04 -39.48 -53.29
C ARG A 65 -38.21 -38.27 -52.82
N PRO A 66 -38.79 -37.40 -51.97
CA PRO A 66 -38.05 -36.27 -51.44
C PRO A 66 -36.87 -36.73 -50.59
N PRO A 67 -35.75 -36.00 -50.62
CA PRO A 67 -34.60 -36.31 -49.80
C PRO A 67 -34.96 -36.21 -48.32
N TRP A 68 -34.38 -37.09 -47.50
CA TRP A 68 -34.71 -37.22 -46.07
C TRP A 68 -34.52 -35.92 -45.27
N TRP A 69 -33.60 -35.04 -45.67
CA TRP A 69 -33.37 -33.74 -45.05
C TRP A 69 -34.46 -32.69 -45.36
N ALA A 70 -35.27 -32.88 -46.41
CA ALA A 70 -36.37 -31.98 -46.76
C ALA A 70 -37.66 -32.29 -45.98
N THR A 71 -37.68 -33.39 -45.22
CA THR A 71 -38.84 -33.81 -44.43
C THR A 71 -39.14 -32.85 -43.27
N VAL A 72 -40.42 -32.74 -42.89
CA VAL A 72 -40.85 -31.85 -41.79
C VAL A 72 -40.26 -32.30 -40.45
N TRP A 73 -40.19 -33.60 -40.19
CA TRP A 73 -39.66 -34.12 -38.93
C TRP A 73 -38.17 -33.80 -38.76
N PHE A 74 -37.37 -33.85 -39.83
CA PHE A 74 -35.94 -33.51 -39.76
C PHE A 74 -35.72 -32.02 -39.48
N ARG A 75 -36.53 -31.15 -40.12
CA ARG A 75 -36.50 -29.71 -39.83
C ARG A 75 -36.84 -29.41 -38.36
N LEU A 76 -37.84 -30.08 -37.80
CA LEU A 76 -38.17 -29.96 -36.37
C LEU A 76 -37.02 -30.45 -35.47
N LEU A 77 -36.36 -31.55 -35.84
CA LEU A 77 -35.20 -32.06 -35.11
C LEU A 77 -34.06 -31.04 -35.11
N VAL A 78 -33.73 -30.44 -36.26
CA VAL A 78 -32.69 -29.41 -36.35
C VAL A 78 -33.04 -28.21 -35.48
N ILE A 79 -34.29 -27.73 -35.51
CA ILE A 79 -34.75 -26.64 -34.64
C ILE A 79 -34.62 -27.03 -33.16
N ALA A 80 -34.98 -28.26 -32.78
CA ALA A 80 -34.87 -28.74 -31.41
C ALA A 80 -33.41 -28.82 -30.94
N VAL A 81 -32.49 -29.27 -31.79
CA VAL A 81 -31.05 -29.32 -31.48
C VAL A 81 -30.48 -27.92 -31.29
N ILE A 82 -30.85 -26.97 -32.17
CA ILE A 82 -30.43 -25.57 -32.04
C ILE A 82 -30.99 -24.97 -30.75
N ALA A 83 -32.27 -25.19 -30.44
CA ALA A 83 -32.88 -24.71 -29.20
C ALA A 83 -32.21 -25.30 -27.95
N ALA A 84 -31.88 -26.61 -27.97
CA ALA A 84 -31.17 -27.27 -26.89
C ALA A 84 -29.75 -26.71 -26.71
N ALA A 85 -29.03 -26.45 -27.81
CA ALA A 85 -27.70 -25.85 -27.79
C ALA A 85 -27.74 -24.44 -27.19
N VAL A 86 -28.69 -23.60 -27.63
CA VAL A 86 -28.90 -22.24 -27.09
C VAL A 86 -29.25 -22.29 -25.60
N PHE A 87 -30.20 -23.14 -25.21
CA PHE A 87 -30.59 -23.31 -23.81
C PHE A 87 -29.41 -23.73 -22.93
N ARG A 88 -28.59 -24.67 -23.42
CA ARG A 88 -27.42 -25.16 -22.69
C ARG A 88 -26.33 -24.10 -22.59
N PHE A 89 -26.12 -23.31 -23.64
CA PHE A 89 -25.18 -22.19 -23.63
C PHE A 89 -25.58 -21.12 -22.60
N ILE A 90 -26.85 -20.71 -22.59
CA ILE A 90 -27.38 -19.73 -21.62
C ILE A 90 -27.25 -20.27 -20.19
N SER A 91 -27.63 -21.53 -19.98
CA SER A 91 -27.51 -22.20 -18.67
C SER A 91 -26.06 -22.30 -18.19
N TYR A 92 -25.11 -22.52 -19.10
CA TYR A 92 -23.68 -22.53 -18.76
C TYR A 92 -23.18 -21.14 -18.38
N LYS A 93 -23.50 -20.11 -19.18
CA LYS A 93 -23.12 -18.72 -18.91
C LYS A 93 -23.67 -18.21 -17.58
N THR A 94 -24.94 -18.47 -17.29
CA THR A 94 -25.58 -18.07 -16.02
C THR A 94 -24.93 -18.76 -14.81
N LYS A 95 -24.58 -20.05 -14.91
CA LYS A 95 -23.84 -20.75 -13.85
C LYS A 95 -22.45 -20.16 -13.63
N GLN A 96 -21.72 -19.84 -14.70
CA GLN A 96 -20.41 -19.20 -14.59
C GLN A 96 -20.48 -17.81 -13.96
N LEU A 97 -21.46 -16.98 -14.35
CA LEU A 97 -21.67 -15.67 -13.75
C LEU A 97 -21.94 -15.77 -12.24
N LYS A 98 -22.82 -16.68 -11.81
CA LYS A 98 -23.09 -16.91 -10.39
C LYS A 98 -21.86 -17.39 -9.61
N LYS A 99 -21.03 -18.26 -10.20
CA LYS A 99 -19.77 -18.70 -9.58
C LYS A 99 -18.80 -17.54 -9.42
N ASN A 100 -18.62 -16.73 -10.47
CA ASN A 100 -17.73 -15.57 -10.43
C ASN A 100 -18.20 -14.54 -9.40
N GLN A 101 -19.51 -14.28 -9.33
CA GLN A 101 -20.08 -13.39 -8.32
C GLN A 101 -19.81 -13.89 -6.91
N ARG A 102 -20.04 -15.17 -6.62
CA ARG A 102 -19.74 -15.75 -5.30
C ARG A 102 -18.26 -15.69 -4.94
N MET A 103 -17.38 -15.93 -5.91
CA MET A 103 -15.92 -15.78 -5.70
C MET A 103 -15.52 -14.33 -5.44
N LEU A 104 -16.17 -13.38 -6.11
CA LEU A 104 -15.92 -11.96 -5.90
C LEU A 104 -16.41 -11.52 -4.51
N GLU A 105 -17.61 -11.95 -4.11
CA GLU A 105 -18.17 -11.69 -2.78
C GLU A 105 -17.25 -12.24 -1.67
N LEU A 106 -16.71 -13.45 -1.84
CA LEU A 106 -15.75 -14.02 -0.90
C LEU A 106 -14.45 -13.20 -0.82
N LYS A 107 -13.91 -12.77 -1.96
CA LYS A 107 -12.71 -11.92 -1.99
C LYS A 107 -12.95 -10.55 -1.36
N VAL A 108 -14.10 -9.94 -1.63
CA VAL A 108 -14.48 -8.66 -1.02
C VAL A 108 -14.62 -8.84 0.48
N LYS A 109 -15.30 -9.90 0.94
CA LYS A 109 -15.42 -10.20 2.38
C LYS A 109 -14.06 -10.38 3.04
N GLU A 110 -13.18 -11.18 2.45
CA GLU A 110 -11.81 -11.41 2.96
C GLU A 110 -11.01 -10.10 3.02
N ALA A 111 -11.08 -9.27 1.97
CA ALA A 111 -10.44 -7.96 1.94
C ALA A 111 -11.02 -7.02 3.01
N THR A 112 -12.34 -6.99 3.19
CA THR A 112 -13.02 -6.21 4.22
C THR A 112 -12.63 -6.67 5.62
N ASP A 113 -12.62 -7.98 5.87
CA ASP A 113 -12.21 -8.55 7.16
C ASP A 113 -10.74 -8.21 7.47
N LYS A 114 -9.86 -8.28 6.47
CA LYS A 114 -8.45 -7.88 6.59
C LYS A 114 -8.30 -6.38 6.89
N VAL A 115 -9.02 -5.51 6.18
CA VAL A 115 -9.01 -4.06 6.39
C VAL A 115 -9.55 -3.73 7.79
N ASN A 116 -10.63 -4.38 8.22
CA ASN A 116 -11.18 -4.20 9.57
C ASN A 116 -10.20 -4.63 10.66
N ALA A 117 -9.51 -5.76 10.48
CA ALA A 117 -8.47 -6.22 11.39
C ALA A 117 -7.24 -5.29 11.42
N GLN A 118 -6.87 -4.68 10.29
CA GLN A 118 -5.82 -3.67 10.26
C GLN A 118 -6.26 -2.37 10.95
N ASN A 119 -7.49 -1.93 10.71
CA ASN A 119 -8.06 -0.75 11.35
C ASN A 119 -8.21 -0.93 12.86
N SER A 120 -8.58 -2.12 13.35
CA SER A 120 -8.65 -2.38 14.80
C SER A 120 -7.27 -2.31 15.45
N LYS A 121 -6.26 -2.92 14.83
CA LYS A 121 -4.86 -2.80 15.29
C LYS A 121 -4.35 -1.36 15.27
N LEU A 122 -4.68 -0.60 14.22
CA LEU A 122 -4.30 0.80 14.12
C LEU A 122 -4.96 1.64 15.22
N ARG A 123 -6.26 1.40 15.51
CA ARG A 123 -6.96 2.04 16.63
C ARG A 123 -6.37 1.68 17.98
N GLU A 124 -5.97 0.42 18.18
CA GLU A 124 -5.29 0.00 19.41
C GLU A 124 -3.93 0.71 19.56
N ALA A 125 -3.13 0.79 18.48
CA ALA A 125 -1.86 1.50 18.47
C ALA A 125 -2.05 3.01 18.73
N GLN A 126 -3.07 3.62 18.14
CA GLN A 126 -3.44 5.01 18.41
C GLN A 126 -3.84 5.22 19.88
N GLY A 127 -4.65 4.32 20.45
CA GLY A 127 -5.04 4.37 21.85
C GLY A 127 -3.84 4.30 22.80
N LYS A 128 -2.91 3.38 22.54
CA LYS A 128 -1.64 3.27 23.30
C LYS A 128 -0.78 4.51 23.16
N LEU A 129 -0.70 5.08 21.95
CA LEU A 129 0.06 6.31 21.72
C LEU A 129 -0.56 7.48 22.49
N THR A 130 -1.89 7.60 22.51
CA THR A 130 -2.60 8.62 23.28
C THR A 130 -2.36 8.46 24.78
N SER A 131 -2.41 7.22 25.32
CA SER A 131 -2.14 7.00 26.74
C SER A 131 -0.70 7.32 27.11
N ILE A 132 0.28 6.92 26.28
CA ILE A 132 1.69 7.29 26.46
C ILE A 132 1.86 8.81 26.42
N MET A 133 1.16 9.50 25.50
CA MET A 133 1.25 10.94 25.38
C MET A 133 0.64 11.66 26.59
N ASP A 134 -0.45 11.14 27.15
CA ASP A 134 -1.05 11.65 28.39
C ASP A 134 -0.12 11.42 29.59
N ASP A 135 0.45 10.22 29.72
CA ASP A 135 1.43 9.90 30.76
C ASP A 135 2.67 10.80 30.66
N VAL A 136 3.23 10.99 29.46
CA VAL A 136 4.36 11.88 29.21
C VAL A 136 3.99 13.32 29.57
N LYS A 137 2.79 13.80 29.20
CA LYS A 137 2.33 15.15 29.55
C LYS A 137 2.21 15.32 31.07
N ASN A 138 1.66 14.32 31.76
CA ASN A 138 1.51 14.35 33.22
C ASN A 138 2.87 14.27 33.92
N GLN A 139 3.79 13.42 33.45
CA GLN A 139 5.16 13.35 33.96
C GLN A 139 5.93 14.65 33.71
N LEU A 140 5.80 15.23 32.52
CA LEU A 140 6.43 16.50 32.18
C LEU A 140 5.86 17.65 33.01
N GLY A 141 4.55 17.65 33.28
CA GLY A 141 3.91 18.61 34.18
C GLY A 141 4.47 18.54 35.59
N LYS A 142 4.54 17.34 36.18
CA LYS A 142 5.13 17.13 37.52
C LYS A 142 6.61 17.50 37.56
N ALA A 143 7.38 17.06 36.57
CA ALA A 143 8.80 17.38 36.48
C ALA A 143 9.03 18.89 36.36
N SER A 144 8.17 19.60 35.61
CA SER A 144 8.25 21.07 35.50
C SER A 144 7.92 21.77 36.82
N GLU A 145 6.94 21.27 37.58
CA GLU A 145 6.57 21.81 38.89
C GLU A 145 7.70 21.59 39.91
N GLU A 146 8.24 20.38 39.99
CA GLU A 146 9.41 20.05 40.82
C GLU A 146 10.64 20.91 40.47
N LEU A 147 10.88 21.16 39.17
CA LEU A 147 11.98 22.01 38.73
C LEU A 147 11.78 23.47 39.15
N LEU A 148 10.54 23.97 39.10
CA LEU A 148 10.21 25.34 39.47
C LEU A 148 10.39 25.54 40.98
N ASP A 149 9.95 24.57 41.78
CA ASP A 149 10.13 24.58 43.23
C ASP A 149 11.61 24.48 43.61
N ALA A 150 12.36 23.58 42.98
CA ALA A 150 13.81 23.46 43.19
C ALA A 150 14.55 24.75 42.80
N ALA A 151 14.18 25.40 41.69
CA ALA A 151 14.77 26.66 41.27
C ALA A 151 14.48 27.80 42.26
N ASN A 152 13.25 27.89 42.77
CA ASN A 152 12.88 28.87 43.80
C ASN A 152 13.65 28.64 45.11
N GLN A 153 13.77 27.38 45.55
CA GLN A 153 14.52 27.04 46.75
C GLN A 153 16.04 27.28 46.56
N GLN A 154 16.55 27.08 45.34
CA GLN A 154 17.93 27.43 45.01
C GLN A 154 18.15 28.94 45.01
N ALA A 155 17.18 29.73 44.56
CA ALA A 155 17.23 31.19 44.64
C ALA A 155 17.23 31.67 46.11
N SER A 156 16.36 31.13 46.96
CA SER A 156 16.31 31.51 48.38
C SER A 156 17.57 31.12 49.14
N THR A 157 18.13 29.93 48.86
CA THR A 157 19.40 29.49 49.46
C THR A 157 20.58 30.32 48.95
N ALA A 158 20.57 30.77 47.70
CA ALA A 158 21.57 31.68 47.17
C ALA A 158 21.48 33.08 47.81
N GLU A 159 20.28 33.58 48.07
CA GLU A 159 20.06 34.83 48.83
C GLU A 159 20.57 34.70 50.27
N GLU A 160 20.24 33.61 50.96
CA GLU A 160 20.67 33.36 52.34
C GLU A 160 22.19 33.19 52.44
N LEU A 161 22.80 32.47 51.48
CA LEU A 161 24.26 32.34 51.39
C LEU A 161 24.93 33.69 51.09
N SER A 162 24.32 34.51 50.23
CA SER A 162 24.84 35.85 49.92
C SER A 162 24.80 36.75 51.16
N ALA A 163 23.71 36.72 51.93
CA ALA A 163 23.58 37.47 53.18
C ALA A 163 24.59 37.01 54.24
N SER A 164 24.77 35.70 54.42
CA SER A 164 25.79 35.15 55.33
C SER A 164 27.22 35.49 54.87
N MET A 165 27.48 35.49 53.56
CA MET A 165 28.77 35.90 53.01
C MET A 165 29.04 37.39 53.22
N GLU A 166 28.01 38.23 53.09
CA GLU A 166 28.10 39.66 53.40
C GLU A 166 28.44 39.89 54.89
N GLU A 167 27.80 39.15 55.80
CA GLU A 167 28.11 39.16 57.23
C GLU A 167 29.56 38.72 57.51
N ILE A 168 30.00 37.58 56.96
CA ILE A 168 31.37 37.07 57.13
C ILE A 168 32.40 38.05 56.55
N THR A 169 32.15 38.62 55.36
CA THR A 169 33.08 39.60 54.77
C THR A 169 33.15 40.89 55.59
N GLY A 170 32.03 41.31 56.20
CA GLY A 170 31.98 42.41 57.17
C GLY A 170 32.83 42.14 58.41
N GLU A 171 32.61 41.00 59.08
CA GLU A 171 33.39 40.59 60.25
C GLU A 171 34.88 40.46 59.92
N MET A 172 35.21 39.92 58.75
CA MET A 172 36.59 39.73 58.32
C MET A 172 37.28 41.06 58.01
N ALA A 173 36.55 42.04 57.45
CA ALA A 173 37.05 43.40 57.24
C ALA A 173 37.30 44.12 58.57
N GLU A 174 36.40 43.96 59.56
CA GLU A 174 36.59 44.50 60.90
C GLU A 174 37.80 43.86 61.59
N ASN A 175 37.92 42.53 61.53
CA ASN A 175 39.04 41.80 62.12
C ASN A 175 40.38 42.19 61.47
N ALA A 176 40.42 42.36 60.15
CA ALA A 176 41.60 42.87 59.44
C ALA A 176 41.98 44.29 59.92
N GLY A 177 41.00 45.17 60.13
CA GLY A 177 41.22 46.50 60.69
C GLY A 177 41.77 46.46 62.13
N ASN A 178 41.24 45.57 62.97
CA ASN A 178 41.74 45.36 64.32
C ASN A 178 43.17 44.83 64.32
N MET A 179 43.47 43.86 63.44
CA MET A 179 44.82 43.32 63.26
C MET A 179 45.80 44.39 62.79
N HIS A 180 45.37 45.28 61.89
CA HIS A 180 46.19 46.41 61.44
C HIS A 180 46.55 47.36 62.59
N ARG A 181 45.57 47.73 63.42
CA ARG A 181 45.81 48.53 64.63
C ARG A 181 46.75 47.84 65.61
N MET A 182 46.58 46.54 65.80
CA MET A 182 47.46 45.75 66.66
C MET A 182 48.90 45.70 66.11
N LEU A 183 49.07 45.69 64.79
CA LEU A 183 50.37 45.75 64.14
C LEU A 183 51.06 47.10 64.36
N ASP A 184 50.30 48.19 64.31
CA ASP A 184 50.80 49.53 64.62
C ASP A 184 51.17 49.68 66.11
N THR A 185 50.37 49.12 67.03
CA THR A 185 50.74 49.12 68.46
C THR A 185 51.99 48.29 68.73
N VAL A 186 52.14 47.13 68.10
CA VAL A 186 53.37 46.31 68.20
C VAL A 186 54.58 47.08 67.69
N LYS A 187 54.48 47.77 66.54
CA LYS A 187 55.57 48.63 66.02
C LYS A 187 55.94 49.76 66.99
N HIS A 188 54.94 50.37 67.64
CA HIS A 188 55.20 51.45 68.61
C HIS A 188 55.90 50.91 69.87
N VAL A 189 55.46 49.76 70.38
CA VAL A 189 56.09 49.07 71.51
C VAL A 189 57.52 48.63 71.16
N GLU A 190 57.74 48.16 69.94
CA GLU A 190 59.07 47.76 69.46
C GLU A 190 60.02 48.97 69.43
N ALA A 191 59.59 50.12 68.89
CA ALA A 191 60.37 51.36 68.91
C ALA A 191 60.65 51.87 70.33
N GLU A 192 59.66 51.80 71.24
CA GLU A 192 59.83 52.19 72.64
C GLU A 192 60.79 51.26 73.40
N SER A 193 60.76 49.96 73.08
CA SER A 193 61.71 48.96 73.58
C SER A 193 63.12 49.25 73.09
N GLU A 194 63.32 49.53 71.79
CA GLU A 194 64.63 49.90 71.24
C GLU A 194 65.20 51.16 71.90
N GLU A 195 64.37 52.19 72.12
CA GLU A 195 64.75 53.39 72.86
C GLU A 195 65.16 53.04 74.30
N SER A 196 64.37 52.23 75.01
CA SER A 196 64.65 51.78 76.37
C SER A 196 65.97 51.01 76.45
N VAL A 197 66.23 50.10 75.50
CA VAL A 197 67.50 49.35 75.40
C VAL A 197 68.66 50.30 75.16
N ARG A 198 68.51 51.31 74.31
CA ARG A 198 69.54 52.33 74.05
C ARG A 198 69.85 53.17 75.29
N ILE A 199 68.82 53.60 76.04
CA ILE A 199 68.97 54.33 77.30
C ILE A 199 69.71 53.48 78.33
N VAL A 200 69.30 52.21 78.50
CA VAL A 200 69.97 51.27 79.41
C VAL A 200 71.43 51.07 79.00
N SER A 201 71.71 50.87 77.71
CA SER A 201 73.08 50.73 77.19
C SER A 201 73.95 51.97 77.49
N ASN A 202 73.43 53.17 77.23
CA ASN A 202 74.12 54.43 77.52
C ASN A 202 74.32 54.63 79.03
N THR A 203 73.34 54.25 79.87
CA THR A 203 73.45 54.30 81.32
C THR A 203 74.52 53.33 81.82
N LEU A 204 74.55 52.09 81.32
CA LEU A 204 75.57 51.10 81.64
C LEU A 204 76.97 51.60 81.24
N LYS A 205 77.12 52.19 80.05
CA LYS A 205 78.37 52.83 79.63
C LYS A 205 78.76 53.98 80.55
N SER A 206 77.80 54.80 80.98
CA SER A 206 78.05 55.92 81.89
C SER A 206 78.47 55.43 83.28
N ILE A 207 77.82 54.40 83.81
CA ILE A 207 78.20 53.72 85.06
C ILE A 207 79.60 53.11 84.93
N ASN A 208 79.91 52.45 83.80
CA ASN A 208 81.24 51.89 83.57
C ASN A 208 82.31 52.98 83.53
N ASN A 209 82.09 54.07 82.80
CA ASN A 209 83.01 55.21 82.77
C ASN A 209 83.18 55.87 84.15
N ILE A 210 82.11 55.96 84.96
CA ILE A 210 82.20 56.43 86.34
C ILE A 210 83.04 55.46 87.18
N SER A 211 82.79 54.16 87.07
CA SER A 211 83.56 53.11 87.76
C SER A 211 85.05 53.19 87.41
N GLU A 212 85.38 53.34 86.12
CA GLU A 212 86.74 53.55 85.64
C GLU A 212 87.35 54.86 86.16
N SER A 213 86.60 55.97 86.21
CA SER A 213 87.10 57.24 86.77
C SER A 213 87.36 57.19 88.28
N ILE A 214 86.54 56.44 89.04
CA ILE A 214 86.74 56.20 90.48
C ILE A 214 87.93 55.26 90.69
N GLY A 215 88.10 54.25 89.83
CA GLY A 215 89.27 53.37 89.81
C GLY A 215 90.57 54.11 89.47
N ALA A 216 90.52 55.02 88.50
CA ALA A 216 91.64 55.89 88.12
C ALA A 216 92.00 56.89 89.23
N LYS A 217 91.02 57.41 89.98
CA LYS A 217 91.28 58.26 91.16
C LYS A 217 91.96 57.51 92.30
N ARG A 218 91.63 56.22 92.51
CA ARG A 218 92.28 55.38 93.52
C ARG A 218 93.69 54.92 93.16
N SER A 219 94.06 54.92 91.87
CA SER A 219 95.39 54.54 91.40
C SER A 219 96.40 55.69 91.36
N ILE A 220 95.99 56.91 91.73
CA ILE A 220 96.87 58.08 91.92
C ILE A 220 97.14 58.32 93.43
N GLU A 221 96.44 57.63 94.33
CA GLU A 221 96.57 57.76 95.80
C GLU A 221 97.19 56.51 96.48
N ALA A 222 97.83 55.61 95.73
CA ALA A 222 98.58 54.46 96.24
C ALA A 222 100.02 54.49 95.72
#